data_AF-A0A6A4I5F3-F1
#
_entry.id   AF-A0A6A4I5F3-F1
#
_cell.length_a   1.000
_cell.length_b   1.000
_cell.length_c   1.000
_cell.angle_alpha   90.00
_cell.angle_beta   90.00
_cell.angle_gamma   90.00
#
_symmetry.space_group_name_H-M   'P 1'
#
loop_
_entity.id
_entity.type
_entity.pdbx_description
1 polymer ?
#
loop_
_entity_poly.entity_id
_entity_poly.type
_entity_poly.pdbx_seq_one_letter_code
_entity_poly.pdbx_strand_id
1 'polypeptide(L)'
;LGTLVTVVLRARHLPDKHVCSKQNVYTTVSFCGETLRTKVDVRGGQHPEWDEQLEFGVWSETADAMKLMKISIWEDKKGPDLLVGEGFLDVSQALLKGEFD
;
A
#
# COMPACT_ATOMS: atom_id res chain seq x y z
N LEU A 1 22.71 1.89 -4.02
CA LEU A 1 21.64 2.86 -4.24
C LEU A 1 20.73 2.27 -5.28
N GLY A 2 19.50 1.94 -4.92
CA GLY A 2 18.52 1.34 -5.82
C GLY A 2 17.15 1.91 -5.57
N THR A 3 16.19 1.50 -6.40
CA THR A 3 14.79 1.86 -6.25
C THR A 3 13.99 0.58 -6.04
N LEU A 4 13.18 0.53 -4.98
CA LEU A 4 12.19 -0.52 -4.80
C LEU A 4 10.90 -0.06 -5.45
N VAL A 5 10.54 -0.71 -6.56
CA VAL A 5 9.29 -0.45 -7.26
C VAL A 5 8.22 -1.37 -6.71
N THR A 6 7.11 -0.79 -6.25
CA THR A 6 5.95 -1.53 -5.72
C THR A 6 4.72 -1.21 -6.54
N VAL A 7 4.12 -2.21 -7.17
CA VAL A 7 2.87 -2.03 -7.94
C VAL A 7 1.69 -2.50 -7.10
N VAL A 8 0.80 -1.57 -6.74
CA VAL A 8 -0.42 -1.85 -5.97
C VAL A 8 -1.55 -2.13 -6.95
N LEU A 9 -1.86 -3.40 -7.16
CA LEU A 9 -2.86 -3.84 -8.13
C LEU A 9 -4.30 -3.61 -7.64
N ARG A 10 -4.75 -4.42 -6.68
CA ARG A 10 -6.15 -4.47 -6.22
C ARG A 10 -6.29 -5.10 -4.84
N ALA A 11 -7.42 -4.86 -4.18
CA ALA A 11 -7.82 -5.59 -2.97
C ALA A 11 -9.14 -6.34 -3.18
N ARG A 12 -9.45 -7.30 -2.29
CA ARG A 12 -10.67 -8.11 -2.37
C ARG A 12 -11.23 -8.38 -0.98
N HIS A 13 -12.56 -8.43 -0.90
CA HIS A 13 -13.30 -8.73 0.33
C HIS A 13 -12.94 -7.78 1.49
N LEU A 14 -12.75 -6.50 1.19
CA LEU A 14 -12.52 -5.53 2.26
C LEU A 14 -13.74 -5.43 3.17
N PRO A 15 -13.55 -5.26 4.49
CA PRO A 15 -14.67 -5.00 5.38
C PRO A 15 -15.33 -3.67 4.97
N ASP A 16 -16.64 -3.72 4.74
CA ASP A 16 -17.44 -2.54 4.44
C ASP A 16 -18.58 -2.44 5.45
N LYS A 17 -18.59 -1.35 6.22
CA LYS A 17 -19.60 -1.09 7.25
C LYS A 17 -20.82 -0.33 6.69
N HIS A 18 -20.80 0.02 5.42
CA HIS A 18 -21.88 0.76 4.79
C HIS A 18 -23.01 -0.17 4.34
N VAL A 19 -24.24 0.30 4.54
CA VAL A 19 -25.46 -0.44 4.17
C VAL A 19 -25.93 -0.07 2.75
N CYS A 20 -25.69 1.16 2.29
CA CYS A 20 -26.26 1.68 1.03
C CYS A 20 -25.25 2.45 0.16
N SER A 21 -24.06 2.80 0.68
CA SER A 21 -22.99 3.45 -0.06
C SER A 21 -21.79 2.52 -0.21
N LYS A 22 -20.93 2.78 -1.20
CA LYS A 22 -19.62 2.14 -1.31
C LYS A 22 -18.56 3.08 -0.73
N GLN A 23 -17.64 2.53 0.06
CA GLN A 23 -16.45 3.26 0.52
C GLN A 23 -15.56 3.72 -0.65
N ASN A 24 -14.97 4.90 -0.50
CA ASN A 24 -13.87 5.37 -1.36
C ASN A 24 -12.57 4.93 -0.71
N VAL A 25 -11.68 4.26 -1.43
CA VAL A 25 -10.56 3.58 -0.79
C VAL A 25 -9.23 3.87 -1.47
N TYR A 26 -8.19 4.00 -0.67
CA TYR A 26 -6.82 4.14 -1.13
C TYR A 26 -5.88 3.30 -0.28
N THR A 27 -4.69 3.03 -0.81
CA THR A 27 -3.66 2.26 -0.11
C THR A 27 -2.48 3.16 0.20
N THR A 28 -1.92 3.02 1.40
CA THR A 28 -0.62 3.59 1.77
C THR A 28 0.39 2.46 1.92
N VAL A 29 1.58 2.68 1.38
CA VAL A 29 2.73 1.79 1.56
C VAL A 29 3.81 2.56 2.30
N SER A 30 4.20 2.06 3.47
CA SER A 30 5.24 2.65 4.31
C SER A 30 6.46 1.75 4.31
N PHE A 31 7.60 2.31 3.91
CA PHE A 31 8.87 1.60 3.81
C PHE A 31 10.04 2.57 4.02
N CYS A 32 11.06 2.16 4.80
CA CYS A 32 12.28 2.94 5.03
C CYS A 32 12.05 4.40 5.53
N GLY A 33 10.97 4.63 6.30
CA GLY A 33 10.61 5.97 6.81
C GLY A 33 9.86 6.86 5.82
N GLU A 34 9.68 6.40 4.58
CA GLU A 34 8.84 7.04 3.59
C GLU A 34 7.45 6.39 3.58
N THR A 35 6.41 7.16 3.29
CA THR A 35 5.05 6.65 3.10
C THR A 35 4.48 7.27 1.84
N LEU A 36 4.19 6.41 0.87
CA LEU A 36 3.54 6.77 -0.38
C LEU A 36 2.11 6.25 -0.38
N ARG A 37 1.24 6.88 -1.18
CA ARG A 37 -0.16 6.50 -1.29
C ARG A 37 -0.61 6.43 -2.74
N THR A 38 -1.54 5.53 -3.02
CA THR A 38 -2.23 5.47 -4.30
C THR A 38 -3.27 6.58 -4.42
N LYS A 39 -3.80 6.76 -5.63
CA LYS A 39 -5.05 7.47 -5.86
C LYS A 39 -6.20 6.77 -5.12
N VAL A 40 -7.24 7.56 -4.85
CA VAL A 40 -8.50 7.07 -4.29
C VAL A 40 -9.31 6.41 -5.38
N ASP A 41 -9.69 5.15 -5.17
CA ASP A 41 -10.70 4.48 -5.96
C ASP A 41 -12.10 4.85 -5.43
N VAL A 42 -12.76 5.74 -6.16
CA VAL A 42 -14.04 6.33 -5.77
C VAL A 42 -15.15 5.29 -5.92
N ARG A 43 -15.85 5.00 -4.83
CA ARG A 43 -16.85 3.92 -4.73
C ARG A 43 -16.25 2.53 -5.03
N GLY A 44 -14.97 2.30 -4.76
CA GLY A 44 -14.30 1.00 -4.90
C GLY A 44 -14.91 -0.11 -4.03
N GLY A 45 -15.53 0.25 -2.90
CA GLY A 45 -16.26 -0.71 -2.06
C GLY A 45 -15.36 -1.82 -1.52
N GLN A 46 -15.77 -3.07 -1.67
CA GLN A 46 -15.02 -4.23 -1.17
C GLN A 46 -13.93 -4.75 -2.12
N HIS A 47 -13.90 -4.27 -3.38
CA HIS A 47 -13.05 -4.79 -4.45
C HIS A 47 -12.39 -3.66 -5.26
N PRO A 48 -11.60 -2.79 -4.62
CA PRO A 48 -10.96 -1.70 -5.34
C PRO A 48 -9.81 -2.15 -6.24
N GLU A 49 -9.57 -1.36 -7.28
CA GLU A 49 -8.47 -1.53 -8.23
C GLU A 49 -7.72 -0.20 -8.40
N TRP A 50 -6.40 -0.24 -8.30
CA TRP A 50 -5.55 0.96 -8.39
C TRP A 50 -4.58 0.86 -9.55
N ASP A 51 -3.94 -0.30 -9.73
CA ASP A 51 -2.89 -0.54 -10.73
C ASP A 51 -1.84 0.59 -10.75
N GLU A 52 -1.35 0.95 -9.56
CA GLU A 52 -0.50 2.14 -9.37
C GLU A 52 0.89 1.75 -8.88
N GLN A 53 1.91 2.33 -9.53
CA GLN A 53 3.30 2.14 -9.18
C GLN A 53 3.76 3.17 -8.14
N LEU A 54 4.35 2.69 -7.05
CA LEU A 54 5.00 3.48 -6.01
C LEU A 54 6.50 3.17 -6.00
N GLU A 55 7.33 4.20 -6.00
CA GLU A 55 8.79 4.07 -6.11
C GLU A 55 9.45 4.54 -4.81
N PHE A 56 10.17 3.64 -4.14
CA PHE A 56 10.87 3.95 -2.90
C PHE A 56 12.38 4.00 -3.12
N GLY A 57 13.03 5.05 -2.63
CA GLY A 57 14.49 5.14 -2.63
C GLY A 57 15.12 4.18 -1.61
N VAL A 58 15.97 3.25 -2.08
CA VAL A 58 16.66 2.27 -1.23
C VAL A 58 18.12 2.67 -1.03
N TRP A 59 18.45 3.01 0.20
CA TRP A 59 19.82 3.28 0.66
C TRP A 59 20.37 2.04 1.39
N SER A 60 21.68 1.80 1.28
CA SER A 60 22.34 0.62 1.86
C SER A 60 22.10 0.50 3.37
N GLU A 61 22.15 1.63 4.08
CA GLU A 61 21.95 1.67 5.53
C GLU A 61 20.51 1.36 5.95
N THR A 62 19.54 1.70 5.11
CA THR A 62 18.10 1.50 5.38
C THR A 62 17.62 0.11 4.97
N ALA A 63 18.22 -0.48 3.94
CA ALA A 63 17.91 -1.83 3.47
C ALA A 63 18.29 -2.93 4.49
N ASP A 64 19.40 -2.74 5.22
CA ASP A 64 19.80 -3.67 6.27
C ASP A 64 18.98 -3.50 7.56
N ALA A 65 18.54 -2.27 7.86
CA ALA A 65 17.79 -1.95 9.07
C ALA A 65 16.29 -2.27 8.99
N MET A 66 15.67 -2.14 7.81
CA MET A 66 14.21 -2.25 7.69
C MET A 66 13.79 -3.04 6.43
N LYS A 67 13.41 -4.29 6.66
CA LYS A 67 12.98 -5.25 5.61
C LYS A 67 11.47 -5.48 5.59
N LEU A 68 10.73 -4.88 6.52
CA LEU A 68 9.29 -5.03 6.64
C LEU A 68 8.60 -3.81 6.03
N MET A 69 7.91 -4.02 4.92
CA MET A 69 7.04 -3.04 4.29
C MET A 69 5.65 -3.13 4.94
N LYS A 70 5.09 -1.99 5.31
CA LYS A 70 3.74 -1.90 5.87
C LYS A 70 2.78 -1.41 4.81
N ILE A 71 1.67 -2.11 4.65
CA ILE A 71 0.59 -1.76 3.72
C ILE A 71 -0.67 -1.52 4.53
N SER A 72 -1.26 -0.35 4.40
CA SER A 72 -2.51 0.00 5.07
C SER A 72 -3.53 0.47 4.04
N ILE A 73 -4.77 0.01 4.17
CA ILE A 73 -5.88 0.39 3.31
C ILE A 73 -6.80 1.29 4.11
N TRP A 74 -7.17 2.41 3.51
CA TRP A 74 -7.92 3.48 4.15
C TRP A 74 -9.19 3.77 3.36
N GLU A 75 -10.22 4.18 4.09
CA GLU A 75 -11.41 4.79 3.53
C GLU A 75 -11.30 6.31 3.59
N ASP A 76 -11.35 6.94 2.41
CA ASP A 76 -11.46 8.39 2.23
C ASP A 76 -12.92 8.82 2.46
N LYS A 77 -13.12 9.62 3.51
CA LYS A 77 -14.46 10.08 3.90
C LYS A 77 -14.41 11.49 4.48
N LYS A 78 -15.60 12.08 4.64
CA LYS A 78 -15.71 13.39 5.29
C LYS A 78 -15.33 13.27 6.77
N GLY A 79 -14.14 13.73 7.12
CA GLY A 79 -13.58 13.65 8.48
C GLY A 79 -12.23 12.94 8.48
N PRO A 80 -11.82 12.32 9.60
CA PRO A 80 -10.61 11.51 9.60
C PRO A 80 -10.82 10.22 8.80
N ASP A 81 -9.83 9.87 7.99
CA ASP A 81 -9.80 8.64 7.22
C ASP A 81 -9.86 7.42 8.15
N LEU A 82 -10.60 6.40 7.73
CA LEU A 82 -10.79 5.18 8.51
C LEU A 82 -9.84 4.10 8.03
N LEU A 83 -9.06 3.53 8.95
CA LEU A 83 -8.29 2.33 8.65
C LEU A 83 -9.23 1.14 8.41
N VAL A 84 -9.21 0.61 7.20
CA VAL A 84 -10.01 -0.55 6.77
C VAL A 84 -9.26 -1.84 7.09
N GLY A 85 -7.94 -1.85 6.84
CA GLY A 85 -7.09 -3.01 7.09
C GLY A 85 -5.61 -2.66 7.00
N GLU A 86 -4.79 -3.51 7.60
CA GLU A 86 -3.34 -3.36 7.63
C GLU A 86 -2.67 -4.72 7.50
N GLY A 87 -1.55 -4.75 6.79
CA GLY A 87 -0.71 -5.92 6.61
C GLY A 87 0.76 -5.53 6.51
N PHE A 88 1.61 -6.54 6.64
CA PHE A 88 3.05 -6.40 6.57
C PHE A 88 3.61 -7.39 5.57
N LEU A 89 4.60 -6.96 4.79
CA LEU A 89 5.29 -7.75 3.79
C LEU A 89 6.79 -7.70 4.05
N ASP A 90 7.42 -8.85 4.19
CA ASP A 90 8.88 -8.94 4.23
C ASP A 90 9.42 -8.82 2.79
N VAL A 91 10.20 -7.78 2.52
CA VAL A 91 10.81 -7.50 1.22
C VAL A 91 12.29 -7.87 1.16
N SER A 92 12.82 -8.62 2.15
CA SER A 92 14.23 -9.03 2.19
C SER A 92 14.66 -9.73 0.90
N GLN A 93 13.79 -10.59 0.35
CA GLN A 93 14.09 -11.30 -0.90
C GLN A 93 14.20 -10.33 -2.09
N ALA A 94 13.25 -9.39 -2.21
CA ALA A 94 13.24 -8.38 -3.26
C ALA A 94 14.44 -7.41 -3.17
N LEU A 95 14.96 -7.16 -1.97
CA LEU A 95 16.16 -6.35 -1.78
C LEU A 95 17.46 -7.11 -2.13
N LEU A 96 17.48 -8.43 -1.96
CA LEU A 96 18.65 -9.28 -2.24
C LEU A 96 18.76 -9.65 -3.72
N LYS A 97 17.63 -9.86 -4.39
CA LYS A 97 17.55 -10.18 -5.81
C LYS A 97 16.99 -8.97 -6.54
N GLY A 98 17.83 -8.31 -7.33
CA GLY A 98 17.50 -7.07 -8.04
C GLY A 98 16.39 -7.17 -9.11
N GLU A 99 15.71 -8.31 -9.27
CA GLU A 99 14.55 -8.47 -10.16
C GLU A 99 13.73 -9.71 -9.76
N PHE A 100 12.41 -9.54 -9.62
CA PHE A 100 11.42 -10.61 -9.61
C PHE A 100 10.33 -10.24 -10.62
N ASP A 101 10.31 -10.96 -11.74
CA ASP A 101 9.22 -11.01 -12.71
C ASP A 101 8.31 -12.21 -12.39
#